data_AF-A0A4Q3JM41-F1
#
_entry.id   AF-A0A4Q3JM41-F1
#
_cell.length_a   1.000
_cell.length_b   1.000
_cell.length_c   1.000
_cell.angle_alpha   90.00
_cell.angle_beta   90.00
_cell.angle_gamma   90.00
#
_symmetry.space_group_name_H-M   'P 1'
#
loop_
_entity.id
_entity.type
_entity.pdbx_description
1 polymer ?
#
loop_
_entity_poly.entity_id
_entity_poly.type
_entity_poly.pdbx_seq_one_letter_code
_entity_poly.pdbx_strand_id
1 'polypeptide(L)'
;MIHTRAMRPSPRWSPFLLLGALGACGSTTGELSEEEFFRRYAEIACEGGRTCCAQGSHSFDESSCHLQIEEWQTDMNRRRQELGLSYDADQAAVLLERVRQSFETCTTIPRSAYQEDMAALYPGTKAQGEGCHQEAQCEAPLTCADIFSAHSGTCQPRKQEPDAPTRDCIGTWGCEEGQVCSASDTCEPGPEAGTPCPSTGCARGSYCDDTGHCAAGRGLGEACSDGSECGSEWCAHSVCRESTDLTHARSCID
;
A
#
# COMPACT_ATOMS: atom_id res chain seq x y z
N MET A 1 16.18 19.81 52.74
CA MET A 1 15.94 20.76 51.64
C MET A 1 14.61 20.41 51.02
N ILE A 2 13.64 21.32 51.15
CA ILE A 2 12.23 21.10 50.83
C ILE A 2 12.01 21.66 49.43
N HIS A 3 11.73 20.80 48.44
CA HIS A 3 11.31 21.23 47.11
C HIS A 3 9.79 21.42 47.09
N THR A 4 9.36 22.68 47.16
CA THR A 4 7.98 23.12 47.00
C THR A 4 7.57 23.03 45.53
N ARG A 5 6.54 22.20 45.26
CA ARG A 5 5.88 22.01 43.97
C ARG A 5 4.94 23.20 43.71
N ALA A 6 5.16 23.95 42.62
CA ALA A 6 4.26 25.01 42.19
C ALA A 6 3.07 24.43 41.39
N MET A 7 1.85 24.63 41.87
CA MET A 7 0.61 24.35 41.16
C MET A 7 0.36 25.43 40.09
N ARG A 8 0.07 25.03 38.85
CA ARG A 8 -0.45 25.93 37.80
C ARG A 8 -1.99 25.98 37.86
N PRO A 9 -2.61 27.15 37.70
CA PRO A 9 -4.07 27.28 37.70
C PRO A 9 -4.69 26.83 36.37
N SER A 10 -5.82 26.14 36.45
CA SER A 10 -6.68 25.73 35.34
C SER A 10 -7.48 26.93 34.79
N PRO A 11 -7.64 27.09 33.47
CA PRO A 11 -8.56 28.07 32.93
C PRO A 11 -10.01 27.60 33.07
N ARG A 12 -10.81 28.43 33.75
CA ARG A 12 -12.28 28.34 33.81
C ARG A 12 -12.85 28.76 32.45
N TRP A 13 -13.56 27.87 31.78
CA TRP A 13 -14.41 28.21 30.64
C TRP A 13 -15.85 28.32 31.11
N SER A 14 -16.42 29.51 30.98
CA SER A 14 -17.83 29.80 31.25
C SER A 14 -18.71 29.34 30.08
N PRO A 15 -19.94 28.86 30.33
CA PRO A 15 -20.89 28.50 29.28
C PRO A 15 -21.62 29.76 28.79
N PHE A 16 -21.31 30.22 27.58
CA PHE A 16 -22.17 31.18 26.88
C PHE A 16 -23.21 30.42 26.07
N LEU A 17 -24.46 30.52 26.53
CA LEU A 17 -25.65 30.22 25.76
C LEU A 17 -25.77 31.24 24.62
N LEU A 18 -25.64 30.77 23.38
CA LEU A 18 -26.03 31.51 22.18
C LEU A 18 -27.17 30.75 21.49
N LEU A 19 -28.40 31.19 21.79
CA LEU A 19 -29.55 30.98 20.91
C LEU A 19 -29.43 31.94 19.73
N GLY A 20 -29.63 31.43 18.51
CA GLY A 20 -30.12 32.22 17.38
C GLY A 20 -29.17 32.31 16.18
N ALA A 21 -29.33 31.38 15.25
CA ALA A 21 -29.49 31.62 13.81
C ALA A 21 -29.42 30.27 13.09
N LEU A 22 -30.58 29.69 12.75
CA LEU A 22 -30.69 28.67 11.71
C LEU A 22 -30.49 29.38 10.36
N GLY A 23 -29.26 29.81 10.10
CA GLY A 23 -28.81 30.05 8.75
C GLY A 23 -28.57 28.68 8.13
N ALA A 24 -29.31 28.35 7.08
CA ALA A 24 -28.97 27.23 6.23
C ALA A 24 -27.56 27.47 5.69
N CYS A 25 -26.55 26.90 6.35
CA CYS A 25 -25.29 26.58 5.72
C CYS A 25 -25.65 25.64 4.58
N GLY A 26 -25.82 26.19 3.39
CA GLY A 26 -25.69 25.41 2.18
C GLY A 26 -24.29 24.83 2.24
N SER A 27 -24.18 23.55 2.59
CA SER A 27 -22.98 22.78 2.38
C SER A 27 -22.74 22.76 0.88
N THR A 28 -22.04 23.78 0.39
CA THR A 28 -21.17 23.64 -0.78
C THR A 28 -20.00 22.76 -0.32
N THR A 29 -20.29 21.49 -0.01
CA THR A 29 -19.30 20.42 -0.10
C THR A 29 -19.00 20.36 -1.59
N GLY A 30 -18.10 21.24 -2.04
CA GLY A 30 -17.56 21.17 -3.38
C GLY A 30 -16.89 19.83 -3.49
N GLU A 31 -17.49 18.95 -4.29
CA GLU A 31 -16.96 17.62 -4.57
C GLU A 31 -15.50 17.77 -5.02
N LEU A 32 -14.58 17.08 -4.35
CA LEU A 32 -13.16 17.15 -4.64
C LEU A 32 -12.92 16.52 -6.01
N SER A 33 -12.73 17.33 -7.05
CA SER A 33 -12.45 16.82 -8.39
C SER A 33 -11.15 16.02 -8.41
N GLU A 34 -11.04 15.09 -9.36
CA GLU A 34 -9.83 14.27 -9.54
C GLU A 34 -8.57 15.12 -9.76
N GLU A 35 -8.67 16.20 -10.54
CA GLU A 35 -7.57 17.15 -10.74
C GLU A 35 -7.15 17.84 -9.43
N GLU A 36 -8.13 18.27 -8.64
CA GLU A 36 -7.88 18.90 -7.34
C GLU A 36 -7.30 17.90 -6.33
N PHE A 37 -7.70 16.63 -6.39
CA PHE A 37 -7.08 15.56 -5.61
C PHE A 37 -5.58 15.42 -5.92
N PHE A 38 -5.20 15.28 -7.19
CA PHE A 38 -3.77 15.14 -7.55
C PHE A 38 -2.96 16.38 -7.19
N ARG A 39 -3.53 17.58 -7.35
CA ARG A 39 -2.89 18.83 -6.92
C ARG A 39 -2.61 18.82 -5.42
N ARG A 40 -3.61 18.49 -4.59
CA ARG A 40 -3.45 18.42 -3.13
C ARG A 40 -2.54 17.29 -2.69
N TYR A 41 -2.61 16.14 -3.37
CA TYR A 41 -1.71 15.02 -3.13
C TYR A 41 -0.26 15.45 -3.36
N ALA A 42 0.03 16.17 -4.45
CA ALA A 42 1.35 16.71 -4.73
C ALA A 42 1.83 17.68 -3.64
N GLU A 43 0.98 18.60 -3.21
CA GLU A 43 1.29 19.55 -2.14
C GLU A 43 1.66 18.82 -0.83
N ILE A 44 0.80 17.91 -0.38
CA ILE A 44 1.01 17.14 0.85
C ILE A 44 2.26 16.26 0.74
N ALA A 45 2.39 15.52 -0.36
CA ALA A 45 3.46 14.56 -0.53
C ALA A 45 4.84 15.21 -0.68
N CYS A 46 4.95 16.31 -1.43
CA CYS A 46 6.22 16.97 -1.62
C CYS A 46 6.63 17.82 -0.41
N GLU A 47 5.70 18.48 0.28
CA GLU A 47 6.01 19.18 1.54
C GLU A 47 6.38 18.20 2.66
N GLY A 48 5.62 17.11 2.79
CA GLY A 48 5.88 16.04 3.73
C GLY A 48 7.22 15.36 3.47
N GLY A 49 7.49 15.00 2.20
CA GLY A 49 8.75 14.40 1.77
C GLY A 49 9.95 15.26 2.11
N ARG A 50 9.89 16.57 1.84
CA ARG A 50 10.94 17.53 2.24
C ARG A 50 11.23 17.46 3.74
N THR A 51 10.18 17.45 4.55
CA THR A 51 10.31 17.39 6.02
C THR A 51 10.96 16.08 6.47
N CYS A 52 10.52 14.95 5.93
CA CYS A 52 11.01 13.64 6.32
C CYS A 52 12.42 13.34 5.83
N CYS A 53 12.78 13.73 4.60
CA CYS A 53 14.17 13.60 4.13
C CYS A 53 15.11 14.43 5.03
N ALA A 54 14.71 15.65 5.41
CA ALA A 54 15.51 16.49 6.30
C ALA A 54 15.71 15.87 7.70
N GLN A 55 14.68 15.20 8.26
CA GLN A 55 14.82 14.46 9.51
C GLN A 55 15.81 13.29 9.39
N GLY A 56 15.85 12.62 8.23
CA GLY A 56 16.81 11.58 7.89
C GLY A 56 18.20 12.08 7.49
N SER A 57 18.45 13.39 7.49
CA SER A 57 19.70 14.01 6.97
C SER A 57 19.95 13.78 5.47
N HIS A 58 18.90 13.57 4.68
CA HIS A 58 18.95 13.47 3.23
C HIS A 58 18.54 14.79 2.57
N SER A 59 19.00 15.02 1.35
CA SER A 59 18.49 16.11 0.50
C SER A 59 17.17 15.72 -0.16
N PHE A 60 16.33 16.70 -0.48
CA PHE A 60 15.03 16.49 -1.13
C PHE A 60 15.02 17.16 -2.51
N ASP A 61 14.69 16.41 -3.55
CA ASP A 61 14.45 16.95 -4.90
C ASP A 61 12.95 17.16 -5.13
N GLU A 62 12.54 18.42 -5.00
CA GLU A 62 11.16 18.86 -5.22
C GLU A 62 10.70 18.66 -6.66
N SER A 63 11.60 18.83 -7.65
CA SER A 63 11.24 18.65 -9.06
C SER A 63 11.00 17.18 -9.37
N SER A 64 11.84 16.28 -8.84
CA SER A 64 11.61 14.84 -8.94
C SER A 64 10.36 14.38 -8.21
N CYS A 65 9.98 15.03 -7.09
CA CYS A 65 8.73 14.72 -6.41
C CYS A 65 7.51 15.04 -7.28
N HIS A 66 7.43 16.27 -7.81
CA HIS A 66 6.32 16.69 -8.66
C HIS A 66 6.21 15.84 -9.94
N LEU A 67 7.34 15.59 -10.63
CA LEU A 67 7.34 14.78 -11.85
C LEU A 67 6.78 13.37 -11.62
N GLN A 68 7.13 12.72 -10.50
CA GLN A 68 6.62 11.38 -10.19
C GLN A 68 5.11 11.37 -9.94
N ILE A 69 4.57 12.43 -9.34
CA ILE A 69 3.13 12.53 -9.06
C ILE A 69 2.36 12.80 -10.36
N GLU A 70 2.92 13.59 -11.27
CA GLU A 70 2.37 13.78 -12.63
C GLU A 70 2.39 12.49 -13.46
N GLU A 71 3.49 11.72 -13.41
CA GLU A 71 3.59 10.40 -14.05
C GLU A 71 2.56 9.43 -13.46
N TRP A 72 2.39 9.42 -12.14
CA TRP A 72 1.40 8.61 -11.45
C TRP A 72 -0.03 9.01 -11.84
N GLN A 73 -0.34 10.31 -11.89
CA GLN A 73 -1.62 10.81 -12.38
C GLN A 73 -1.90 10.33 -13.82
N THR A 74 -0.88 10.37 -14.68
CA THR A 74 -1.01 9.90 -16.07
C THR A 74 -1.29 8.40 -16.13
N ASP A 75 -0.58 7.59 -15.34
CA ASP A 75 -0.80 6.14 -15.26
C ASP A 75 -2.19 5.79 -14.71
N MET A 76 -2.62 6.47 -13.65
CA MET A 76 -3.94 6.25 -13.06
C MET A 76 -5.07 6.62 -14.01
N ASN A 77 -4.95 7.73 -14.73
CA ASN A 77 -5.92 8.11 -15.76
C ASN A 77 -6.01 7.07 -16.87
N ARG A 78 -4.87 6.53 -17.32
CA ARG A 78 -4.83 5.45 -18.31
C ARG A 78 -5.52 4.18 -17.78
N ARG A 79 -5.14 3.71 -16.59
CA ARG A 79 -5.72 2.51 -15.97
C ARG A 79 -7.21 2.65 -15.75
N ARG A 80 -7.68 3.82 -15.30
CA ARG A 80 -9.09 4.11 -15.13
C ARG A 80 -9.87 3.93 -16.43
N GLN A 81 -9.35 4.43 -17.54
CA GLN A 81 -9.98 4.30 -18.86
C GLN A 81 -9.95 2.85 -19.37
N GLU A 82 -8.81 2.16 -19.24
CA GLU A 82 -8.64 0.77 -19.67
C GLU A 82 -9.53 -0.20 -18.88
N LEU A 83 -9.73 0.07 -17.60
CA LEU A 83 -10.43 -0.82 -16.68
C LEU A 83 -11.89 -0.42 -16.43
N GLY A 84 -12.29 0.79 -16.82
CA GLY A 84 -13.62 1.32 -16.57
C GLY A 84 -13.85 1.61 -15.09
N LEU A 85 -12.88 2.23 -14.41
CA LEU A 85 -13.02 2.62 -13.00
C LEU A 85 -13.73 3.98 -12.89
N SER A 86 -14.46 4.17 -11.79
CA SER A 86 -15.00 5.48 -11.40
C SER A 86 -14.06 6.14 -10.41
N TYR A 87 -14.13 7.47 -10.29
CA TYR A 87 -13.43 8.21 -9.24
C TYR A 87 -14.41 8.52 -8.11
N ASP A 88 -14.00 8.28 -6.86
CA ASP A 88 -14.78 8.57 -5.65
C ASP A 88 -14.15 9.72 -4.86
N ALA A 89 -14.84 10.88 -4.87
CA ALA A 89 -14.35 12.11 -4.23
C ALA A 89 -14.31 12.03 -2.68
N ASP A 90 -15.18 11.23 -2.07
CA ASP A 90 -15.19 11.06 -0.61
C ASP A 90 -14.00 10.21 -0.17
N GLN A 91 -13.69 9.14 -0.91
CA GLN A 91 -12.51 8.31 -0.67
C GLN A 91 -11.21 9.08 -0.98
N ALA A 92 -11.21 9.97 -1.96
CA ALA A 92 -10.09 10.86 -2.24
C ALA A 92 -9.73 11.73 -1.03
N ALA A 93 -10.73 12.29 -0.35
CA ALA A 93 -10.50 13.09 0.87
C ALA A 93 -9.93 12.24 2.02
N VAL A 94 -10.40 10.98 2.17
CA VAL A 94 -9.87 10.03 3.16
C VAL A 94 -8.40 9.71 2.89
N LEU A 95 -8.04 9.42 1.64
CA LEU A 95 -6.66 9.13 1.26
C LEU A 95 -5.73 10.34 1.49
N LEU A 96 -6.14 11.55 1.11
CA LEU A 96 -5.34 12.76 1.36
C LEU A 96 -5.03 12.95 2.85
N GLU A 97 -6.01 12.71 3.73
CA GLU A 97 -5.82 12.82 5.17
C GLU A 97 -4.86 11.74 5.70
N ARG A 98 -4.97 10.49 5.21
CA ARG A 98 -4.04 9.42 5.59
C ARG A 98 -2.61 9.71 5.14
N VAL A 99 -2.44 10.19 3.92
CA VAL A 99 -1.13 10.61 3.37
C VAL A 99 -0.54 11.72 4.24
N ARG A 100 -1.34 12.74 4.57
CA ARG A 100 -0.93 13.82 5.48
C ARG A 100 -0.44 13.29 6.83
N GLN A 101 -1.20 12.40 7.47
CA GLN A 101 -0.83 11.78 8.74
C GLN A 101 0.47 10.96 8.65
N SER A 102 0.68 10.23 7.55
CA SER A 102 1.90 9.44 7.35
C SER A 102 3.16 10.31 7.31
N PHE A 103 3.06 11.52 6.74
CA PHE A 103 4.16 12.49 6.69
C PHE A 103 4.37 13.21 8.02
N GLU A 104 3.33 13.43 8.84
CA GLU A 104 3.50 14.00 10.19
C GLU A 104 4.41 13.14 11.08
N THR A 105 4.35 11.82 10.91
CA THR A 105 5.16 10.85 11.66
C THR A 105 6.37 10.34 10.89
N CYS A 106 6.58 10.79 9.64
CA CYS A 106 7.59 10.26 8.72
C CYS A 106 7.59 8.73 8.65
N THR A 107 6.37 8.16 8.62
CA THR A 107 6.13 6.72 8.48
C THR A 107 5.58 6.42 7.10
N THR A 108 5.81 5.21 6.62
CA THR A 108 5.26 4.73 5.36
C THR A 108 3.84 4.22 5.55
N ILE A 109 2.98 4.41 4.55
CA ILE A 109 1.70 3.70 4.48
C ILE A 109 2.02 2.28 4.02
N PRO A 110 1.61 1.22 4.76
CA PRO A 110 1.81 -0.15 4.32
C PRO A 110 1.19 -0.36 2.94
N ARG A 111 1.89 -1.09 2.05
CA ARG A 111 1.45 -1.33 0.68
C ARG A 111 0.03 -1.88 0.59
N SER A 112 -0.37 -2.79 1.49
CA SER A 112 -1.73 -3.33 1.52
C SER A 112 -2.77 -2.25 1.81
N ALA A 113 -2.53 -1.36 2.77
CA ALA A 113 -3.42 -0.26 3.09
C ALA A 113 -3.53 0.73 1.93
N TYR A 114 -2.40 1.04 1.25
CA TYR A 114 -2.43 1.88 0.06
C TYR A 114 -3.20 1.23 -1.09
N GLN A 115 -3.04 -0.07 -1.32
CA GLN A 115 -3.81 -0.81 -2.32
C GLN A 115 -5.32 -0.78 -2.03
N GLU A 116 -5.71 -0.91 -0.76
CA GLU A 116 -7.10 -0.77 -0.32
C GLU A 116 -7.64 0.64 -0.56
N ASP A 117 -6.89 1.68 -0.17
CA ASP A 117 -7.29 3.07 -0.38
C ASP A 117 -7.41 3.40 -1.87
N MET A 118 -6.50 2.88 -2.71
CA MET A 118 -6.55 3.07 -4.16
C MET A 118 -7.73 2.35 -4.81
N ALA A 119 -8.09 1.16 -4.31
CA ALA A 119 -9.28 0.45 -4.76
C ALA A 119 -10.57 1.17 -4.33
N ALA A 120 -10.56 1.84 -3.18
CA ALA A 120 -11.66 2.67 -2.72
C ALA A 120 -11.76 4.00 -3.50
N LEU A 121 -10.63 4.61 -3.84
CA LEU A 121 -10.56 5.83 -4.66
C LEU A 121 -11.03 5.60 -6.09
N TYR A 122 -10.68 4.44 -6.65
CA TYR A 122 -11.01 4.05 -8.02
C TYR A 122 -11.82 2.76 -8.08
N PRO A 123 -13.08 2.76 -7.61
CA PRO A 123 -13.89 1.56 -7.60
C PRO A 123 -14.21 1.07 -9.01
N GLY A 124 -14.30 -0.24 -9.15
CA GLY A 124 -14.85 -0.87 -10.34
C GLY A 124 -16.32 -0.51 -10.53
N THR A 125 -16.77 -0.51 -11.78
CA THR A 125 -18.14 -0.11 -12.17
C THR A 125 -18.99 -1.28 -12.66
N LYS A 126 -18.41 -2.47 -12.77
CA LYS A 126 -19.12 -3.64 -13.28
C LYS A 126 -19.92 -4.31 -12.17
N ALA A 127 -21.22 -4.40 -12.37
CA ALA A 127 -22.16 -5.01 -11.44
C ALA A 127 -22.07 -6.55 -11.49
N GLN A 128 -22.76 -7.21 -10.55
CA GLN A 128 -22.80 -8.67 -10.51
C GLN A 128 -23.34 -9.28 -11.81
N GLY A 129 -22.62 -10.26 -12.34
CA GLY A 129 -22.93 -10.97 -13.57
C GLY A 129 -22.33 -10.32 -14.83
N GLU A 130 -21.79 -9.10 -14.75
CA GLU A 130 -21.13 -8.46 -15.88
C GLU A 130 -19.74 -9.05 -16.15
N GLY A 131 -19.35 -9.07 -17.43
CA GLY A 131 -18.08 -9.64 -17.86
C GLY A 131 -16.89 -8.79 -17.44
N CYS A 132 -15.88 -9.38 -16.81
CA CYS A 132 -14.69 -8.70 -16.29
C CYS A 132 -13.41 -9.37 -16.78
N HIS A 133 -12.28 -8.67 -16.76
CA HIS A 133 -10.95 -9.19 -17.08
C HIS A 133 -10.05 -9.28 -15.86
N GLN A 134 -10.37 -8.51 -14.82
CA GLN A 134 -9.66 -8.45 -13.54
C GLN A 134 -10.58 -7.94 -12.45
N GLU A 135 -10.25 -8.25 -11.19
CA GLU A 135 -11.08 -7.92 -10.02
C GLU A 135 -11.39 -6.43 -9.90
N ALA A 136 -10.42 -5.57 -10.20
CA ALA A 136 -10.58 -4.12 -10.06
C ALA A 136 -11.73 -3.53 -10.90
N GLN A 137 -12.21 -4.23 -11.93
CA GLN A 137 -13.32 -3.74 -12.74
C GLN A 137 -14.69 -3.92 -12.08
N CYS A 138 -14.79 -4.80 -11.09
CA CYS A 138 -16.04 -5.14 -10.42
C CYS A 138 -16.34 -4.18 -9.26
N GLU A 139 -17.61 -3.85 -9.06
CA GLU A 139 -18.05 -3.07 -7.89
C GLU A 139 -17.71 -3.84 -6.61
N ALA A 140 -17.16 -3.18 -5.59
CA ALA A 140 -16.94 -3.82 -4.30
C ALA A 140 -18.30 -4.25 -3.69
N PRO A 141 -18.41 -5.45 -3.07
CA PRO A 141 -17.36 -6.41 -2.71
C PRO A 141 -17.22 -7.59 -3.71
N LEU A 142 -17.54 -7.37 -4.99
CA LEU A 142 -17.48 -8.41 -6.01
C LEU A 142 -16.02 -8.68 -6.45
N THR A 143 -15.76 -9.88 -6.95
CA THR A 143 -14.49 -10.26 -7.59
C THR A 143 -14.73 -10.75 -9.00
N CYS A 144 -13.67 -10.76 -9.81
CA CYS A 144 -13.74 -11.29 -11.16
C CYS A 144 -13.49 -12.81 -11.14
N ALA A 145 -14.56 -13.59 -11.14
CA ALA A 145 -14.51 -15.05 -11.11
C ALA A 145 -14.39 -15.65 -12.52
N ASP A 146 -13.93 -16.91 -12.62
CA ASP A 146 -13.92 -17.72 -13.85
C ASP A 146 -12.90 -17.27 -14.94
N ILE A 147 -11.84 -16.54 -14.56
CA ILE A 147 -10.80 -16.04 -15.49
C ILE A 147 -10.00 -17.17 -16.18
N PHE A 148 -10.01 -18.39 -15.62
CA PHE A 148 -9.11 -19.50 -15.97
C PHE A 148 -9.25 -20.09 -17.39
N SER A 149 -10.18 -19.62 -18.23
CA SER A 149 -10.39 -20.24 -19.55
C SER A 149 -10.50 -19.29 -20.75
N ALA A 150 -10.58 -17.97 -20.57
CA ALA A 150 -10.86 -17.07 -21.71
C ALA A 150 -10.33 -15.63 -21.62
N HIS A 151 -9.44 -15.30 -20.68
CA HIS A 151 -9.08 -13.91 -20.33
C HIS A 151 -10.27 -13.04 -19.91
N SER A 152 -11.43 -13.63 -19.70
CA SER A 152 -12.64 -12.97 -19.24
C SER A 152 -13.34 -13.86 -18.22
N GLY A 153 -13.93 -13.21 -17.23
CA GLY A 153 -14.69 -13.77 -16.14
C GLY A 153 -16.00 -13.02 -15.97
N THR A 154 -16.69 -13.24 -14.85
CA THR A 154 -17.86 -12.44 -14.47
C THR A 154 -17.71 -11.91 -13.05
N CYS A 155 -18.22 -10.72 -12.81
CA CYS A 155 -18.24 -10.15 -11.46
C CYS A 155 -19.21 -10.97 -10.60
N GLN A 156 -18.69 -11.62 -9.56
CA GLN A 156 -19.48 -12.44 -8.64
C GLN A 156 -19.18 -12.01 -7.20
N PRO A 157 -20.09 -12.25 -6.24
CA PRO A 157 -19.76 -12.08 -4.84
C PRO A 157 -18.47 -12.83 -4.54
N ARG A 158 -17.54 -12.19 -3.83
CA ARG A 158 -16.34 -12.86 -3.36
C ARG A 158 -16.80 -14.14 -2.68
N LYS A 159 -16.45 -15.30 -3.23
CA LYS A 159 -16.62 -16.56 -2.52
C LYS A 159 -15.80 -16.35 -1.25
N GLN A 160 -16.46 -16.31 -0.09
CA GLN A 160 -15.74 -16.48 1.15
C GLN A 160 -14.99 -17.78 0.95
N GLU A 161 -13.66 -17.68 0.82
CA GLU A 161 -12.84 -18.85 1.04
C GLU A 161 -13.33 -19.41 2.39
N PRO A 162 -13.76 -20.67 2.44
CA PRO A 162 -14.14 -21.26 3.72
C PRO A 162 -13.00 -20.96 4.69
N ASP A 163 -13.31 -20.51 5.92
CA ASP A 163 -12.32 -20.39 6.99
C ASP A 163 -11.47 -21.67 6.96
N ALA A 164 -10.25 -21.58 6.46
CA ALA A 164 -9.61 -22.70 5.79
C ALA A 164 -9.49 -23.91 6.74
N PRO A 165 -10.06 -25.09 6.42
CA PRO A 165 -9.42 -26.31 6.82
C PRO A 165 -8.25 -26.50 5.85
N THR A 166 -7.03 -26.30 6.39
CA THR A 166 -5.72 -26.54 5.76
C THR A 166 -5.29 -25.56 4.64
N ARG A 167 -4.06 -25.07 4.81
CA ARG A 167 -3.30 -24.15 3.95
C ARG A 167 -3.07 -24.77 2.56
N ASP A 168 -3.98 -24.51 1.64
CA ASP A 168 -3.69 -24.67 0.22
C ASP A 168 -2.78 -23.50 -0.20
N CYS A 169 -1.52 -23.79 -0.52
CA CYS A 169 -0.55 -22.81 -1.00
C CYS A 169 -0.46 -22.86 -2.53
N ILE A 170 -0.17 -21.72 -3.16
CA ILE A 170 0.02 -21.63 -4.61
C ILE A 170 1.43 -21.08 -4.87
N GLY A 171 2.35 -21.94 -5.31
CA GLY A 171 3.78 -21.59 -5.38
C GLY A 171 4.33 -21.27 -3.98
N THR A 172 5.28 -20.34 -3.82
CA THR A 172 5.78 -19.99 -2.45
C THR A 172 4.81 -19.13 -1.61
N TRP A 173 3.64 -18.77 -2.16
CA TRP A 173 2.69 -17.86 -1.54
C TRP A 173 1.69 -18.61 -0.63
N GLY A 174 1.36 -18.00 0.50
CA GLY A 174 0.38 -18.55 1.46
C GLY A 174 0.99 -19.38 2.60
N CYS A 175 2.30 -19.65 2.56
CA CYS A 175 3.00 -20.32 3.66
C CYS A 175 3.61 -19.35 4.67
N GLU A 176 3.70 -19.79 5.93
CA GLU A 176 4.39 -19.05 7.00
C GLU A 176 5.90 -19.02 6.78
N GLU A 177 6.60 -18.15 7.50
CA GLU A 177 8.07 -18.17 7.52
C GLU A 177 8.60 -19.57 7.85
N GLY A 178 9.65 -19.99 7.15
CA GLY A 178 10.22 -21.32 7.31
C GLY A 178 9.45 -22.44 6.59
N GLN A 179 8.39 -22.14 5.85
CA GLN A 179 7.63 -23.13 5.07
C GLN A 179 7.79 -22.92 3.56
N VAL A 180 7.62 -24.00 2.79
CA VAL A 180 7.54 -24.03 1.32
C VAL A 180 6.25 -24.75 0.91
N CYS A 181 5.72 -24.40 -0.25
CA CYS A 181 4.60 -25.14 -0.79
C CYS A 181 5.06 -26.41 -1.48
N SER A 182 4.54 -27.54 -1.02
CA SER A 182 4.80 -28.83 -1.65
C SER A 182 4.07 -28.95 -2.99
N ALA A 183 4.40 -29.98 -3.76
CA ALA A 183 3.71 -30.29 -5.02
C ALA A 183 2.23 -30.73 -4.82
N SER A 184 1.81 -30.94 -3.58
CA SER A 184 0.42 -31.23 -3.21
C SER A 184 -0.32 -30.00 -2.66
N ASP A 185 0.21 -28.81 -2.96
CA ASP A 185 -0.34 -27.52 -2.52
C ASP A 185 -0.46 -27.39 -1.00
N THR A 186 0.39 -28.07 -0.23
CA THR A 186 0.40 -27.97 1.25
C THR A 186 1.67 -27.30 1.75
N CYS A 187 1.54 -26.39 2.72
CA CYS A 187 2.71 -25.79 3.36
C CYS A 187 3.44 -26.79 4.26
N GLU A 188 4.68 -27.11 3.89
CA GLU A 188 5.57 -27.99 4.63
C GLU A 188 6.81 -27.21 5.10
N PRO A 189 7.52 -27.64 6.15
CA PRO A 189 8.81 -27.04 6.50
C PRO A 189 9.74 -27.02 5.28
N GLY A 190 10.20 -25.83 4.93
CA GLY A 190 11.10 -25.65 3.80
C GLY A 190 12.53 -26.09 4.13
N PRO A 191 13.38 -26.27 3.12
CA PRO A 191 14.78 -26.60 3.33
C PRO A 191 15.48 -25.51 4.15
N GLU A 192 16.25 -25.92 5.15
CA GLU A 192 17.04 -25.00 5.97
C GLU A 192 18.19 -24.37 5.17
N ALA A 193 18.70 -23.24 5.65
CA ALA A 193 19.87 -22.62 5.04
C ALA A 193 21.07 -23.58 4.99
N GLY A 194 21.79 -23.60 3.87
CA GLY A 194 22.89 -24.52 3.57
C GLY A 194 22.47 -25.84 2.93
N THR A 195 21.18 -26.08 2.71
CA THR A 195 20.70 -27.27 1.98
C THR A 195 20.60 -26.99 0.47
N PRO A 196 20.80 -27.99 -0.42
CA PRO A 196 20.63 -27.80 -1.86
C PRO A 196 19.22 -27.33 -2.21
N CYS A 197 19.11 -26.38 -3.13
CA CYS A 197 17.82 -25.84 -3.54
C CYS A 197 16.97 -26.91 -4.24
N PRO A 198 15.75 -27.19 -3.76
CA PRO A 198 14.82 -28.04 -4.48
C PRO A 198 14.21 -27.25 -5.65
N SER A 199 13.59 -27.98 -6.59
CA SER A 199 12.86 -27.37 -7.71
C SER A 199 11.65 -26.52 -7.26
N THR A 200 11.16 -26.73 -6.03
CA THR A 200 10.06 -25.99 -5.41
C THR A 200 10.50 -24.70 -4.71
N GLY A 201 11.81 -24.42 -4.66
CA GLY A 201 12.38 -23.25 -3.99
C GLY A 201 12.66 -23.48 -2.50
N CYS A 202 13.29 -22.48 -1.88
CA CYS A 202 13.64 -22.51 -0.46
C CYS A 202 12.46 -22.08 0.42
N ALA A 203 12.60 -22.27 1.73
CA ALA A 203 11.61 -21.77 2.70
C ALA A 203 11.35 -20.27 2.53
N ARG A 204 10.13 -19.80 2.81
CA ARG A 204 9.84 -18.36 2.85
C ARG A 204 10.79 -17.64 3.81
N GLY A 205 11.38 -16.53 3.35
CA GLY A 205 12.46 -15.82 4.05
C GLY A 205 13.85 -16.30 3.67
N SER A 206 13.98 -17.25 2.75
CA SER A 206 15.25 -17.75 2.19
C SER A 206 15.21 -17.73 0.66
N TYR A 207 16.37 -17.75 0.02
CA TYR A 207 16.51 -17.75 -1.44
C TYR A 207 17.52 -18.79 -1.91
N CYS A 208 17.53 -19.11 -3.20
CA CYS A 208 18.54 -20.01 -3.76
C CYS A 208 19.75 -19.19 -4.23
N ASP A 209 20.93 -19.43 -3.64
CA ASP A 209 22.15 -18.74 -4.02
C ASP A 209 22.79 -19.32 -5.31
N ASP A 210 23.82 -18.64 -5.82
CA ASP A 210 24.54 -19.04 -7.03
C ASP A 210 25.27 -20.39 -6.89
N THR A 211 25.42 -20.90 -5.66
CA THR A 211 26.00 -22.23 -5.40
C THR A 211 24.95 -23.34 -5.45
N GLY A 212 23.67 -22.98 -5.65
CA GLY A 212 22.55 -23.91 -5.66
C GLY A 212 22.15 -24.36 -4.26
N HIS A 213 22.39 -23.56 -3.22
CA HIS A 213 21.96 -23.83 -1.86
C HIS A 213 21.02 -22.75 -1.35
N CYS A 214 20.12 -23.14 -0.43
CA CYS A 214 19.25 -22.20 0.25
C CYS A 214 20.09 -21.30 1.17
N ALA A 215 20.00 -20.00 0.99
CA ALA A 215 20.60 -19.00 1.85
C ALA A 215 19.49 -18.22 2.58
N ALA A 216 19.80 -17.71 3.77
CA ALA A 216 18.88 -16.82 4.47
C ALA A 216 18.65 -15.56 3.62
N GLY A 217 17.40 -15.11 3.56
CA GLY A 217 17.03 -13.86 2.91
C GLY A 217 17.77 -12.68 3.52
N ARG A 218 18.18 -11.77 2.66
CA ARG A 218 18.89 -10.56 3.01
C ARG A 218 17.96 -9.55 3.68
N GLY A 219 18.52 -8.87 4.68
CA GLY A 219 17.86 -7.80 5.40
C GLY A 219 17.88 -6.47 4.64
N LEU A 220 17.13 -5.50 5.15
CA LEU A 220 17.14 -4.12 4.64
C LEU A 220 18.56 -3.53 4.65
N GLY A 221 18.92 -2.87 3.55
CA GLY A 221 20.24 -2.23 3.37
C GLY A 221 21.34 -3.18 2.90
N GLU A 222 21.08 -4.49 2.82
CA GLU A 222 22.05 -5.45 2.30
C GLU A 222 22.06 -5.48 0.77
N ALA A 223 23.23 -5.74 0.18
CA ALA A 223 23.38 -5.80 -1.27
C ALA A 223 22.64 -7.01 -1.86
N CYS A 224 21.92 -6.82 -2.95
CA CYS A 224 21.16 -7.86 -3.65
C CYS A 224 21.37 -7.75 -5.17
N SER A 225 21.20 -8.86 -5.88
CA SER A 225 21.22 -8.91 -7.34
C SER A 225 19.80 -8.93 -7.91
N ASP A 226 18.87 -9.58 -7.21
CA ASP A 226 17.44 -9.58 -7.54
C ASP A 226 16.55 -9.60 -6.28
N GLY A 227 15.24 -9.45 -6.49
CA GLY A 227 14.26 -9.34 -5.40
C GLY A 227 14.05 -10.63 -4.60
N SER A 228 14.39 -11.80 -5.15
CA SER A 228 14.24 -13.06 -4.42
C SER A 228 15.23 -13.16 -3.26
N GLU A 229 16.37 -12.45 -3.35
CA GLU A 229 17.37 -12.42 -2.29
C GLU A 229 16.88 -11.69 -1.04
N CYS A 230 15.85 -10.84 -1.13
CA CYS A 230 15.36 -10.04 -0.02
C CYS A 230 14.19 -10.75 0.67
N GLY A 231 14.37 -11.21 1.92
CA GLY A 231 13.51 -12.21 2.58
C GLY A 231 12.00 -11.93 2.63
N SER A 232 11.58 -10.67 2.48
CA SER A 232 10.18 -10.24 2.32
C SER A 232 10.02 -9.03 1.39
N GLU A 233 11.08 -8.64 0.69
CA GLU A 233 11.25 -7.28 0.17
C GLU A 233 11.67 -7.23 -1.30
N TRP A 234 11.97 -6.04 -1.83
CA TRP A 234 12.41 -5.87 -3.22
C TRP A 234 13.85 -5.39 -3.32
N CYS A 235 14.53 -5.82 -4.39
CA CYS A 235 15.88 -5.38 -4.69
C CYS A 235 15.85 -4.12 -5.57
N ALA A 236 16.39 -3.02 -5.03
CA ALA A 236 16.36 -1.71 -5.63
C ALA A 236 17.77 -1.12 -5.68
N HIS A 237 18.25 -0.78 -6.88
CA HIS A 237 19.61 -0.25 -7.05
C HIS A 237 20.69 -1.17 -6.42
N SER A 238 20.49 -2.48 -6.51
CA SER A 238 21.35 -3.53 -5.93
C SER A 238 21.37 -3.57 -4.40
N VAL A 239 20.35 -3.06 -3.73
CA VAL A 239 20.19 -3.09 -2.27
C VAL A 239 18.76 -3.51 -1.89
N CYS A 240 18.61 -4.39 -0.90
CA CYS A 240 17.31 -4.77 -0.37
C CYS A 240 16.68 -3.57 0.31
N ARG A 241 15.53 -3.14 -0.19
CA ARG A 241 14.78 -2.01 0.34
C ARG A 241 13.40 -2.48 0.72
N GLU A 242 12.83 -1.82 1.72
CA GLU A 242 11.44 -2.02 2.06
C GLU A 242 10.62 -1.73 0.79
N SER A 243 9.59 -2.53 0.53
CA SER A 243 8.59 -2.26 -0.52
C SER A 243 7.81 -0.98 -0.20
N THR A 244 8.50 0.15 -0.07
CA THR A 244 7.91 1.47 0.00
C THR A 244 7.26 1.76 -1.33
N ASP A 245 6.06 2.29 -1.25
CA ASP A 245 5.41 2.98 -2.35
C ASP A 245 6.43 3.89 -3.05
N LEU A 246 6.47 3.80 -4.38
CA LEU A 246 7.52 4.37 -5.24
C LEU A 246 7.72 5.88 -5.04
N THR A 247 6.76 6.57 -4.43
CA THR A 247 6.74 8.02 -4.22
C THR A 247 7.67 8.49 -3.08
N HIS A 248 7.93 7.68 -2.05
CA HIS A 248 8.68 8.13 -0.87
C HIS A 248 10.21 7.96 -1.02
N ALA A 249 10.67 6.89 -1.68
CA ALA A 249 12.09 6.53 -1.69
C ALA A 249 12.93 7.20 -2.80
N ARG A 250 12.29 7.79 -3.82
CA ARG A 250 12.99 8.38 -4.98
C ARG A 250 13.30 9.87 -4.83
N SER A 251 12.62 10.59 -3.94
CA SER A 251 12.78 12.04 -3.77
C SER A 251 13.81 12.43 -2.71
N CYS A 252 14.17 11.52 -1.79
CA CYS A 252 15.34 11.69 -0.94
C CYS A 252 16.61 11.26 -1.69
N ILE A 253 17.62 12.13 -1.73
CA ILE A 253 18.92 11.90 -2.35
C ILE A 253 20.01 11.99 -1.26
N ASP A 254 20.93 11.03 -1.26
CA ASP A 254 22.10 10.95 -0.37
C ASP A 254 23.13 12.07 -0.59
#